data_AF-A0A847HXC4-F1
#
_entry.id   AF-A0A847HXC4-F1
#
_cell.length_a   1.000
_cell.length_b   1.000
_cell.length_c   1.000
_cell.angle_alpha   90.00
_cell.angle_beta   90.00
_cell.angle_gamma   90.00
#
_symmetry.space_group_name_H-M   'P 1'
#
loop_
_entity.id
_entity.type
_entity.pdbx_description
1 polymer ?
#
loop_
_entity_poly.entity_id
_entity_poly.type
_entity_poly.pdbx_seq_one_letter_code
_entity_poly.pdbx_strand_id
1 'polypeptide(L)'
;MRAPRTLVLALLLPLLATAAAQAVVALPALERGGVLVEAGALARALGVVATASDGVLTWRGATGLVTFFAGSSDVLAQAPGAAAPTDVSLPTPVVREADGWYLPLAALPLLGLEPPGEARPALLTLPDERALPLAYRAEPRAAAQRPPPPGHAGAEPAEAPLAGVRFFDGAGASLLLLDLALVPLAAPGLTADVDRALDRAGAAGSDHVLLLLVTATAELPWEAALAFEQDGRRLEARHPYRLLVERGSAERVAPGAPVVGAVLLPASFSLYRPLRVEWAGQAAEVRFRR
;
A
#
# COMPACT_ATOMS: atom_id res chain seq x y z
N MET A 1 55.79 16.36 45.63
CA MET A 1 54.52 17.09 45.40
C MET A 1 53.76 16.41 44.27
N ARG A 2 52.62 15.79 44.60
CA ARG A 2 51.71 15.11 43.67
C ARG A 2 50.37 15.82 43.72
N ALA A 3 49.91 16.38 42.59
CA ALA A 3 48.52 16.62 42.20
C ALA A 3 48.49 17.49 40.90
N PRO A 4 47.46 17.41 40.03
CA PRO A 4 46.56 16.30 39.77
C PRO A 4 46.46 15.96 38.27
N ARG A 5 46.42 14.66 37.95
CA ARG A 5 46.29 14.09 36.60
C ARG A 5 44.82 13.97 36.15
N THR A 6 43.92 14.76 36.72
CA THR A 6 42.46 14.48 36.74
C THR A 6 41.61 15.62 36.16
N LEU A 7 42.16 16.44 35.26
CA LEU A 7 41.43 17.59 34.70
C LEU A 7 41.40 17.66 33.17
N VAL A 8 42.05 16.73 32.47
CA VAL A 8 42.05 16.70 30.99
C VAL A 8 40.96 15.78 30.41
N LEU A 9 40.43 14.82 31.20
CA LEU A 9 39.38 13.92 30.71
C LEU A 9 37.96 14.50 30.76
N ALA A 10 37.72 15.58 31.52
CA ALA A 10 36.38 16.17 31.68
C ALA A 10 36.03 17.21 30.61
N LEU A 11 37.01 17.68 29.84
CA LEU A 11 36.81 18.70 28.79
C LEU A 11 36.69 18.13 27.37
N LEU A 12 36.83 16.81 27.21
CA LEU A 12 36.65 16.12 25.91
C LEU A 12 35.27 15.46 25.75
N LEU A 13 34.42 15.48 26.79
CA LEU A 13 33.08 14.88 26.72
C LEU A 13 31.96 15.74 26.08
N PRO A 14 32.04 17.07 25.89
CA PRO A 14 31.02 17.79 25.13
C PRO A 14 31.31 17.85 23.62
N LEU A 15 32.45 17.31 23.15
CA LEU A 15 32.89 17.39 21.75
C LEU A 15 32.58 16.14 20.91
N LEU A 16 31.99 15.10 21.50
CA LEU A 16 31.57 13.88 20.78
C LEU A 16 30.10 13.91 20.31
N ALA A 17 29.40 15.03 20.50
CA ALA A 17 28.03 15.23 20.02
C ALA A 17 27.96 16.04 18.71
N THR A 18 29.06 16.18 17.97
CA THR A 18 28.96 16.47 16.53
C THR A 18 28.43 15.22 15.85
N ALA A 19 27.10 15.09 15.85
CA ALA A 19 26.39 14.18 14.97
C ALA A 19 27.00 14.33 13.58
N ALA A 20 27.54 13.24 13.06
CA ALA A 20 28.01 13.20 11.69
C ALA A 20 26.84 13.61 10.80
N ALA A 21 26.85 14.87 10.36
CA ALA A 21 26.05 15.33 9.22
C ALA A 21 26.65 14.62 8.00
N GLN A 22 26.33 13.33 7.85
CA GLN A 22 26.45 12.67 6.58
C GLN A 22 25.61 13.51 5.62
N ALA A 23 26.26 14.12 4.63
CA ALA A 23 25.58 14.89 3.61
C ALA A 23 24.50 13.97 3.01
N VAL A 24 23.24 14.27 3.30
CA VAL A 24 22.11 13.55 2.72
C VAL A 24 22.11 13.92 1.25
N VAL A 25 22.62 13.02 0.41
CA VAL A 25 22.72 13.23 -1.05
C VAL A 25 21.35 13.13 -1.71
N ALA A 26 20.45 12.32 -1.15
CA ALA A 26 19.07 12.17 -1.58
C ALA A 26 18.19 11.71 -0.40
N LEU A 27 16.91 12.07 -0.44
CA LEU A 27 15.91 11.60 0.50
C LEU A 27 15.27 10.32 -0.05
N PRO A 28 15.32 9.17 0.65
CA PRO A 28 14.58 8.00 0.23
C PRO A 28 13.08 8.31 0.20
N ALA A 29 12.43 7.92 -0.88
CA ALA A 29 10.99 8.10 -1.08
C ALA A 29 10.35 6.79 -1.55
N LEU A 30 9.06 6.61 -1.29
CA LEU A 30 8.28 5.51 -1.82
C LEU A 30 6.92 6.01 -2.33
N GLU A 31 6.33 5.27 -3.25
CA GLU A 31 4.97 5.50 -3.72
C GLU A 31 4.05 4.41 -3.17
N ARG A 32 3.09 4.80 -2.33
CA ARG A 32 2.05 3.89 -1.81
C ARG A 32 0.81 4.70 -1.42
N GLY A 33 -0.16 4.78 -2.32
CA GLY A 33 -1.33 5.65 -2.14
C GLY A 33 -0.99 7.15 -2.11
N GLY A 34 0.20 7.52 -2.60
CA GLY A 34 0.80 8.85 -2.53
C GLY A 34 2.33 8.75 -2.43
N VAL A 35 3.03 9.87 -2.55
CA VAL A 35 4.47 9.92 -2.28
C VAL A 35 4.70 10.06 -0.78
N LEU A 36 5.59 9.22 -0.25
CA LEU A 36 6.06 9.26 1.13
C LEU A 36 7.58 9.44 1.17
N VAL A 37 8.06 10.19 2.14
CA VAL A 37 9.49 10.50 2.34
C VAL A 37 10.00 9.92 3.65
N GLU A 38 11.23 9.43 3.66
CA GLU A 38 11.82 8.78 4.83
C GLU A 38 12.16 9.81 5.92
N ALA A 39 11.56 9.63 7.09
CA ALA A 39 11.58 10.58 8.19
C ALA A 39 12.96 10.77 8.80
N GLY A 40 13.76 9.71 8.93
CA GLY A 40 15.10 9.77 9.53
C GLY A 40 16.09 10.55 8.66
N ALA A 41 16.07 10.36 7.34
CA ALA A 41 16.85 11.13 6.38
C ALA A 41 16.40 12.59 6.35
N LEU A 42 15.09 12.84 6.38
CA LEU A 42 14.55 14.20 6.45
C LEU A 42 14.95 14.90 7.76
N ALA A 43 14.87 14.20 8.90
CA ALA A 43 15.28 14.73 10.19
C ALA A 43 16.77 15.08 10.23
N ARG A 44 17.62 14.19 9.69
CA ARG A 44 19.06 14.46 9.53
C ARG A 44 19.33 15.65 8.60
N ALA A 45 18.60 15.76 7.49
CA ALA A 45 18.76 16.87 6.55
C ALA A 45 18.41 18.22 7.19
N LEU A 46 17.41 18.23 8.08
CA LEU A 46 16.95 19.42 8.80
C LEU A 46 17.68 19.68 10.13
N GLY A 47 18.56 18.76 10.56
CA GLY A 47 19.24 18.87 11.85
C GLY A 47 18.31 18.77 13.06
N VAL A 48 17.19 18.04 12.93
CA VAL A 48 16.19 17.86 13.98
C VAL A 48 16.19 16.43 14.52
N VAL A 49 15.57 16.24 15.69
CA VAL A 49 15.52 14.94 16.35
C VAL A 49 14.21 14.24 16.03
N ALA A 50 14.31 13.10 15.34
CA ALA A 50 13.22 12.14 15.18
C ALA A 50 13.57 10.87 15.97
N THR A 51 12.69 10.48 16.91
CA THR A 51 12.88 9.31 17.78
C THR A 51 11.78 8.31 17.50
N ALA A 52 12.13 7.07 17.20
CA ALA A 52 11.18 6.00 16.97
C ALA A 52 11.22 4.97 18.10
N SER A 53 10.05 4.53 18.57
CA SER A 53 9.88 3.46 19.56
C SER A 53 8.52 2.79 19.35
N ASP A 54 8.46 1.46 19.37
CA ASP A 54 7.22 0.66 19.46
C ASP A 54 6.03 1.16 18.61
N GLY A 55 6.25 1.36 17.31
CA GLY A 55 5.17 1.78 16.40
C GLY A 55 4.76 3.25 16.55
N VAL A 56 5.59 4.05 17.20
CA VAL A 56 5.46 5.50 17.33
C VAL A 56 6.74 6.18 16.82
N LEU A 57 6.58 7.28 16.09
CA LEU A 57 7.66 8.18 15.69
C LEU A 57 7.35 9.58 16.24
N THR A 58 8.26 10.10 17.05
CA THR A 58 8.17 11.45 17.61
C THR A 58 9.18 12.36 16.94
N TRP A 59 8.70 13.45 16.36
CA TRP A 59 9.47 14.49 15.71
C TRP A 59 9.52 15.75 16.57
N ARG A 60 10.73 16.26 16.85
CA ARG A 60 10.94 17.50 17.61
C ARG A 60 11.60 18.54 16.71
N GLY A 61 10.80 19.46 16.20
CA GLY A 61 11.24 20.51 15.28
C GLY A 61 10.82 21.91 15.70
N ALA A 62 11.04 22.88 14.81
CA ALA A 62 10.69 24.28 15.05
C ALA A 62 9.18 24.53 15.21
N THR A 63 8.35 23.71 14.57
CA THR A 63 6.89 23.72 14.66
C THR A 63 6.34 23.00 15.88
N GLY A 64 7.21 22.48 16.77
CA GLY A 64 6.83 21.79 17.99
C GLY A 64 7.05 20.28 17.92
N LEU A 65 6.21 19.55 18.67
CA LEU A 65 6.25 18.10 18.78
C LEU A 65 5.20 17.49 17.87
N VAL A 66 5.60 16.57 16.99
CA VAL A 66 4.66 15.79 16.16
C VAL A 66 4.85 14.31 16.45
N THR A 67 3.75 13.59 16.66
CA THR A 67 3.76 12.15 16.94
C THR A 67 2.96 11.42 15.88
N PHE A 68 3.65 10.52 15.18
CA PHE A 68 3.11 9.69 14.12
C PHE A 68 2.98 8.24 14.60
N PHE A 69 1.96 7.53 14.13
CA PHE A 69 1.71 6.13 14.47
C PHE A 69 1.85 5.25 13.23
N ALA A 70 2.51 4.11 13.37
CA ALA A 70 2.73 3.20 12.24
C ALA A 70 1.39 2.68 11.69
N GLY A 71 1.18 2.83 10.38
CA GLY A 71 -0.02 2.37 9.69
C GLY A 71 -1.25 3.26 9.89
N SER A 72 -1.13 4.39 10.59
CA SER A 72 -2.26 5.30 10.86
C SER A 72 -2.18 6.58 10.03
N SER A 73 -3.35 7.13 9.72
CA SER A 73 -3.52 8.49 9.21
C SER A 73 -3.61 9.53 10.33
N ASP A 74 -3.86 9.11 11.57
CA ASP A 74 -3.97 10.01 12.72
C ASP A 74 -2.58 10.42 13.21
N VAL A 75 -2.45 11.70 13.57
CA VAL A 75 -1.20 12.32 14.04
C VAL A 75 -1.51 13.27 15.18
N LEU A 76 -0.66 13.28 16.20
CA LEU A 76 -0.75 14.27 17.27
C LEU A 76 0.27 15.38 17.02
N ALA A 77 -0.19 16.63 16.90
CA ALA A 77 0.67 17.79 16.75
C ALA A 77 0.52 18.74 17.96
N GLN A 78 1.62 19.12 18.58
CA GLN A 78 1.66 20.07 19.68
C GLN A 78 2.61 21.21 19.33
N ALA A 79 2.03 22.37 19.02
CA ALA A 79 2.79 23.59 18.75
C ALA A 79 3.61 24.04 19.98
N PRO A 80 4.69 24.82 19.81
CA PRO A 80 5.48 25.32 20.92
C PRO A 80 4.61 26.13 21.90
N GLY A 81 4.66 25.77 23.19
CA GLY A 81 3.88 26.43 24.24
C GLY A 81 2.39 26.05 24.28
N ALA A 82 1.91 25.17 23.40
CA ALA A 82 0.54 24.66 23.47
C ALA A 82 0.34 23.78 24.71
N ALA A 83 -0.81 23.94 25.37
CA ALA A 83 -1.14 23.22 26.60
C ALA A 83 -1.43 21.72 26.38
N ALA A 84 -1.87 21.35 25.18
CA ALA A 84 -2.22 19.98 24.79
C ALA A 84 -1.93 19.74 23.30
N PRO A 85 -1.74 18.48 22.87
CA PRO A 85 -1.67 18.12 21.46
C PRO A 85 -3.05 18.21 20.79
N THR A 86 -3.04 18.38 19.47
CA THR A 86 -4.21 18.38 18.59
C THR A 86 -4.16 17.18 17.66
N ASP A 87 -5.29 16.52 17.43
CA ASP A 87 -5.44 15.47 16.44
C ASP A 87 -5.49 16.05 15.01
N VAL A 88 -4.67 15.49 14.12
CA VAL A 88 -4.61 15.82 12.71
C VAL A 88 -4.74 14.54 11.89
N SER A 89 -5.66 14.51 10.92
CA SER A 89 -5.80 13.38 10.00
C SER A 89 -5.08 13.67 8.69
N LEU A 90 -4.20 12.75 8.29
CA LEU A 90 -3.52 12.76 7.00
C LEU A 90 -4.34 12.01 5.93
N PRO A 91 -4.22 12.39 4.65
CA PRO A 91 -4.91 11.71 3.54
C PRO A 91 -4.35 10.30 3.24
N THR A 92 -3.10 10.05 3.63
CA THR A 92 -2.41 8.78 3.44
C THR A 92 -1.80 8.37 4.79
N PRO A 93 -1.86 7.09 5.19
CA PRO A 93 -1.28 6.66 6.45
C PRO A 93 0.25 6.72 6.43
N VAL A 94 0.83 6.90 7.61
CA VAL A 94 2.27 6.77 7.83
C VAL A 94 2.68 5.31 7.68
N VAL A 95 3.75 5.06 6.93
CA VAL A 95 4.21 3.70 6.64
C VAL A 95 5.48 3.40 7.43
N ARG A 96 5.55 2.25 8.09
CA ARG A 96 6.77 1.73 8.71
C ARG A 96 7.24 0.51 7.92
N GLU A 97 8.42 0.62 7.32
CA GLU A 97 9.12 -0.46 6.62
C GLU A 97 10.29 -0.97 7.49
N ALA A 98 10.96 -2.03 7.04
CA ALA A 98 12.15 -2.55 7.74
C ALA A 98 13.30 -1.54 7.81
N ASP A 99 13.39 -0.64 6.83
CA ASP A 99 14.47 0.34 6.67
C ASP A 99 14.14 1.74 7.17
N GLY A 100 12.89 2.02 7.58
CA GLY A 100 12.57 3.33 8.13
C GLY A 100 11.09 3.65 8.23
N TRP A 101 10.86 4.90 8.61
CA TRP A 101 9.53 5.49 8.70
C TRP A 101 9.30 6.41 7.52
N TYR A 102 8.16 6.28 6.86
CA TYR A 102 7.81 7.02 5.67
C TYR A 102 6.58 7.86 5.92
N LEU A 103 6.73 9.18 5.77
CA LEU A 103 5.69 10.17 6.02
C LEU A 103 5.12 10.64 4.69
N PRO A 104 3.79 10.76 4.56
CA PRO A 104 3.20 11.32 3.35
C PRO A 104 3.56 12.80 3.19
N LEU A 105 3.60 13.29 1.95
CA LEU A 105 3.90 14.72 1.68
C LEU A 105 2.95 15.68 2.42
N ALA A 106 1.72 15.26 2.69
CA ALA A 106 0.75 16.04 3.47
C ALA A 106 1.16 16.26 4.95
N ALA A 107 2.12 15.49 5.47
CA ALA A 107 2.67 15.69 6.81
C ALA A 107 3.72 16.80 6.86
N LEU A 108 4.30 17.21 5.72
CA LEU A 108 5.38 18.20 5.65
C LEU A 108 5.04 19.55 6.32
N PRO A 109 3.82 20.12 6.18
CA PRO A 109 3.45 21.35 6.87
C PRO A 109 3.56 21.24 8.39
N LEU A 110 3.24 20.06 8.97
CA LEU A 110 3.37 19.82 10.41
C LEU A 110 4.83 19.88 10.87
N LEU A 111 5.76 19.60 9.95
CA LEU A 111 7.20 19.62 10.18
C LEU A 111 7.84 20.97 9.85
N GLY A 112 7.05 21.96 9.42
CA GLY A 112 7.53 23.29 9.01
C GLY A 112 8.09 23.32 7.58
N LEU A 113 7.64 22.41 6.72
CA LEU A 113 8.05 22.32 5.33
C LEU A 113 6.87 22.63 4.41
N GLU A 114 7.14 23.33 3.31
CA GLU A 114 6.16 23.54 2.26
C GLU A 114 5.95 22.24 1.47
N PRO A 115 4.68 21.85 1.21
CA PRO A 115 4.40 20.72 0.36
C PRO A 115 4.75 21.08 -1.10
N PRO A 116 5.36 20.18 -1.86
CA PRO A 116 5.61 20.41 -3.27
C PRO A 116 4.30 20.47 -4.05
N GLY A 117 4.23 21.33 -5.07
CA GLY A 117 3.03 21.51 -5.89
C GLY A 117 2.74 20.37 -6.88
N GLU A 118 3.69 19.46 -7.05
CA GLU A 118 3.57 18.30 -7.94
C GLU A 118 3.16 17.05 -7.15
N ALA A 119 2.32 16.21 -7.76
CA ALA A 119 1.92 14.94 -7.15
C ALA A 119 3.10 13.95 -6.97
N ARG A 120 4.13 14.08 -7.81
CA ARG A 120 5.35 13.25 -7.78
C ARG A 120 6.60 14.10 -7.99
N PRO A 121 7.04 14.81 -6.94
CA PRO A 121 8.12 15.78 -7.06
C PRO A 121 9.48 15.10 -7.24
N ALA A 122 10.33 15.63 -8.10
CA ALA A 122 11.71 15.14 -8.22
C ALA A 122 12.60 15.61 -7.05
N LEU A 123 12.25 16.74 -6.44
CA LEU A 123 13.03 17.44 -5.43
C LEU A 123 12.14 17.85 -4.26
N LEU A 124 12.71 17.89 -3.06
CA LEU A 124 12.13 18.54 -1.90
C LEU A 124 12.99 19.74 -1.50
N THR A 125 12.39 20.92 -1.45
CA THR A 125 13.05 22.15 -1.02
C THR A 125 12.99 22.27 0.49
N LEU A 126 14.14 22.40 1.14
CA LEU A 126 14.26 22.60 2.58
C LEU A 126 14.14 24.10 2.94
N PRO A 127 13.94 24.45 4.23
CA PRO A 127 13.81 25.84 4.67
C PRO A 127 15.06 26.69 4.45
N ASP A 128 16.22 26.05 4.29
CA ASP A 128 17.51 26.69 3.98
C ASP A 128 17.78 26.77 2.46
N GLU A 129 16.71 26.65 1.65
CA GLU A 129 16.71 26.70 0.18
C GLU A 129 17.45 25.55 -0.51
N ARG A 130 18.01 24.59 0.25
CA ARG A 130 18.60 23.38 -0.36
C ARG A 130 17.50 22.53 -0.99
N ALA A 131 17.70 22.16 -2.25
CA ALA A 131 16.87 21.18 -2.92
C ALA A 131 17.50 19.78 -2.80
N LEU A 132 16.80 18.86 -2.13
CA LEU A 132 17.22 17.47 -2.02
C LEU A 132 16.47 16.59 -3.01
N PRO A 133 17.16 15.76 -3.82
CA PRO A 133 16.48 14.84 -4.71
C PRO A 133 15.75 13.75 -3.93
N LEU A 134 14.55 13.40 -4.40
CA LEU A 134 13.81 12.24 -3.92
C LEU A 134 14.29 10.99 -4.66
N ALA A 135 14.93 10.08 -3.92
CA ALA A 135 15.32 8.78 -4.40
C ALA A 135 14.16 7.80 -4.24
N TYR A 136 13.30 7.75 -5.24
CA TYR A 136 12.18 6.82 -5.29
C TYR A 136 12.69 5.38 -5.28
N ARG A 137 12.32 4.64 -4.24
CA ARG A 137 12.50 3.20 -4.22
C ARG A 137 11.65 2.65 -5.35
N ALA A 138 12.27 1.88 -6.24
CA ALA A 138 11.50 0.97 -7.07
C ALA A 138 10.69 0.12 -6.10
N GLU A 139 9.36 0.13 -6.19
CA GLU A 139 8.57 -0.83 -5.44
C GLU A 139 9.21 -2.21 -5.64
N PRO A 140 9.36 -3.02 -4.58
CA PRO A 140 9.65 -4.43 -4.79
C PRO A 140 8.53 -4.90 -5.70
N ARG A 141 8.84 -5.11 -6.99
CA ARG A 141 8.00 -5.90 -7.88
C ARG A 141 7.74 -7.16 -7.08
N ALA A 142 6.53 -7.32 -6.53
CA ALA A 142 6.12 -8.48 -5.74
C ALA A 142 6.76 -9.69 -6.42
N ALA A 143 7.78 -10.28 -5.77
CA ALA A 143 8.89 -11.00 -6.39
C ALA A 143 8.50 -11.48 -7.78
N ALA A 144 8.85 -10.70 -8.82
CA ALA A 144 8.23 -10.85 -10.14
C ALA A 144 8.21 -12.32 -10.50
N GLN A 145 7.04 -12.95 -10.33
CA GLN A 145 6.76 -14.24 -10.91
C GLN A 145 7.12 -14.01 -12.37
N ARG A 146 8.13 -14.75 -12.84
CA ARG A 146 8.64 -14.61 -14.19
C ARG A 146 7.41 -14.54 -15.09
N PRO A 147 7.17 -13.42 -15.80
CA PRO A 147 5.94 -13.27 -16.56
C PRO A 147 5.83 -14.52 -17.42
N PRO A 148 4.69 -15.20 -17.35
CA PRO A 148 4.58 -16.49 -17.99
C PRO A 148 4.92 -16.32 -19.48
N PRO A 149 5.54 -17.33 -20.11
CA PRO A 149 5.97 -17.20 -21.49
C PRO A 149 4.80 -16.77 -22.38
N PRO A 150 5.05 -16.01 -23.47
CA PRO A 150 3.99 -15.66 -24.42
C PRO A 150 3.22 -16.92 -24.84
N GLY A 151 1.89 -16.88 -24.80
CA GLY A 151 1.06 -18.06 -25.08
C GLY A 151 0.77 -18.96 -23.87
N HIS A 152 1.20 -18.60 -22.67
CA HIS A 152 0.90 -19.39 -21.48
C HIS A 152 -0.58 -19.31 -21.10
N ALA A 153 -1.27 -20.44 -21.22
CA ALA A 153 -2.54 -20.67 -20.58
C ALA A 153 -2.30 -21.43 -19.26
N GLY A 154 -2.96 -21.00 -18.19
CA GLY A 154 -2.81 -21.65 -16.89
C GLY A 154 -3.48 -20.88 -15.77
N ALA A 155 -3.39 -21.45 -14.57
CA ALA A 155 -3.88 -20.84 -13.35
C ALA A 155 -2.81 -20.97 -12.26
N GLU A 156 -2.59 -19.90 -11.51
CA GLU A 156 -1.62 -19.84 -10.42
C GLU A 156 -2.26 -19.25 -9.16
N PRO A 157 -1.84 -19.69 -7.97
CA PRO A 157 -2.31 -19.09 -6.73
C PRO A 157 -1.77 -17.67 -6.60
N ALA A 158 -2.63 -16.73 -6.20
CA ALA A 158 -2.20 -15.45 -5.69
C ALA A 158 -1.97 -15.62 -4.19
N GLU A 159 -0.70 -15.62 -3.77
CA GLU A 159 -0.32 -15.82 -2.38
C GLU A 159 0.30 -14.55 -1.80
N ALA A 160 -0.38 -14.00 -0.78
CA ALA A 160 0.01 -12.86 0.04
C ALA A 160 -0.04 -11.47 -0.65
N PRO A 161 -0.47 -10.42 0.08
CA PRO A 161 -1.12 -10.48 1.40
C PRO A 161 -2.52 -11.10 1.37
N LEU A 162 -3.10 -11.31 0.18
CA LEU A 162 -4.43 -11.89 -0.02
C LEU A 162 -4.32 -13.27 -0.67
N ALA A 163 -5.15 -14.21 -0.25
CA ALA A 163 -5.31 -15.46 -0.97
C ALA A 163 -6.28 -15.26 -2.14
N GLY A 164 -5.91 -15.77 -3.31
CA GLY A 164 -6.76 -15.75 -4.49
C GLY A 164 -6.19 -16.60 -5.61
N VAL A 165 -6.67 -16.33 -6.83
CA VAL A 165 -6.24 -17.05 -8.02
C VAL A 165 -6.06 -16.09 -9.18
N ARG A 166 -5.00 -16.30 -9.95
CA ARG A 166 -4.77 -15.64 -11.23
C ARG A 166 -4.87 -16.66 -12.36
N PHE A 167 -5.56 -16.30 -13.42
CA PHE A 167 -5.66 -17.08 -14.64
C PHE A 167 -5.00 -16.34 -15.81
N PHE A 168 -4.51 -17.11 -16.77
CA PHE A 168 -4.02 -16.65 -18.07
C PHE A 168 -4.71 -17.47 -19.16
N ASP A 169 -5.23 -16.81 -20.18
CA ASP A 169 -5.96 -17.46 -21.27
C ASP A 169 -5.06 -17.95 -22.42
N GLY A 170 -3.76 -17.63 -22.38
CA GLY A 170 -2.82 -17.87 -23.46
C GLY A 170 -2.96 -16.94 -24.68
N ALA A 171 -4.07 -16.22 -24.82
CA ALA A 171 -4.28 -15.23 -25.88
C ALA A 171 -3.76 -13.83 -25.48
N GLY A 172 -3.49 -13.60 -24.19
CA GLY A 172 -2.88 -12.37 -23.68
C GLY A 172 -3.74 -11.64 -22.64
N ALA A 173 -4.88 -12.19 -22.24
CA ALA A 173 -5.62 -11.70 -21.08
C ALA A 173 -5.26 -12.47 -19.81
N SER A 174 -5.35 -11.77 -18.69
CA SER A 174 -5.21 -12.35 -17.36
C SER A 174 -6.32 -11.88 -16.45
N LEU A 175 -6.85 -12.80 -15.66
CA LEU A 175 -7.90 -12.55 -14.68
C LEU A 175 -7.36 -12.79 -13.27
N LEU A 176 -7.57 -11.82 -12.37
CA LEU A 176 -7.31 -11.96 -10.94
C LEU A 176 -8.64 -12.00 -10.19
N LEU A 177 -8.79 -12.99 -9.32
CA LEU A 177 -9.96 -13.15 -8.45
C LEU A 177 -9.52 -13.16 -6.98
N LEU A 178 -10.14 -12.30 -6.17
CA LEU A 178 -9.84 -12.09 -4.75
C LEU A 178 -11.13 -11.99 -3.94
N ASP A 179 -11.08 -12.26 -2.64
CA ASP A 179 -12.18 -11.90 -1.74
C ASP A 179 -12.16 -10.39 -1.46
N LEU A 180 -13.23 -9.68 -1.83
CA LEU A 180 -13.31 -8.24 -1.65
C LEU A 180 -13.19 -7.84 -0.18
N ALA A 181 -13.72 -8.64 0.74
CA ALA A 181 -13.68 -8.37 2.18
C ALA A 181 -12.27 -8.41 2.78
N LEU A 182 -11.32 -9.04 2.09
CA LEU A 182 -9.93 -9.10 2.54
C LEU A 182 -9.06 -8.00 1.95
N VAL A 183 -9.50 -7.28 0.91
CA VAL A 183 -8.73 -6.20 0.26
C VAL A 183 -8.15 -5.18 1.25
N PRO A 184 -8.87 -4.75 2.31
CA PRO A 184 -8.32 -3.83 3.30
C PRO A 184 -7.06 -4.33 4.03
N LEU A 185 -6.82 -5.66 4.08
CA LEU A 185 -5.58 -6.21 4.65
C LEU A 185 -4.33 -5.84 3.82
N ALA A 186 -4.50 -5.71 2.50
CA ALA A 186 -3.45 -5.31 1.58
C ALA A 186 -3.38 -3.78 1.40
N ALA A 187 -4.54 -3.13 1.46
CA ALA A 187 -4.70 -1.70 1.20
C ALA A 187 -5.65 -1.08 2.24
N PRO A 188 -5.16 -0.77 3.46
CA PRO A 188 -6.01 -0.26 4.55
C PRO A 188 -6.77 1.02 4.21
N GLY A 189 -6.21 1.87 3.35
CA GLY A 189 -6.88 3.09 2.87
C GLY A 189 -8.18 2.86 2.09
N LEU A 190 -8.47 1.62 1.66
CA LEU A 190 -9.69 1.27 0.93
C LEU A 190 -10.83 0.77 1.84
N THR A 191 -10.63 0.69 3.16
CA THR A 191 -11.59 0.09 4.10
C THR A 191 -13.00 0.65 3.94
N ALA A 192 -13.17 1.98 3.98
CA ALA A 192 -14.49 2.61 3.91
C ALA A 192 -15.22 2.37 2.57
N ASP A 193 -14.46 2.28 1.47
CA ASP A 193 -15.05 2.03 0.15
C ASP A 193 -15.44 0.56 -0.03
N VAL A 194 -14.63 -0.36 0.51
CA VAL A 194 -14.92 -1.79 0.55
C VAL A 194 -16.15 -2.05 1.41
N ASP A 195 -16.24 -1.48 2.61
CA ASP A 195 -17.40 -1.64 3.50
C ASP A 195 -18.68 -1.14 2.81
N ARG A 196 -18.63 0.05 2.19
CA ARG A 196 -19.77 0.59 1.43
C ARG A 196 -20.16 -0.29 0.23
N ALA A 197 -19.20 -0.96 -0.41
CA ALA A 197 -19.49 -1.89 -1.50
C ALA A 197 -20.13 -3.19 -0.97
N LEU A 198 -19.63 -3.73 0.13
CA LEU A 198 -20.17 -4.92 0.78
C LEU A 198 -21.56 -4.69 1.38
N ASP A 199 -21.82 -3.53 1.98
CA ASP A 199 -23.14 -3.16 2.50
C ASP A 199 -24.19 -3.11 1.39
N ARG A 200 -23.83 -2.52 0.24
CA ARG A 200 -24.70 -2.48 -0.94
C ARG A 200 -25.00 -3.87 -1.48
N ALA A 201 -24.00 -4.75 -1.51
CA ALA A 201 -24.17 -6.13 -1.92
C ALA A 201 -24.99 -6.95 -0.90
N GLY A 202 -24.75 -6.75 0.39
CA GLY A 202 -25.45 -7.40 1.51
C GLY A 202 -26.93 -7.05 1.56
N ALA A 203 -27.29 -5.81 1.21
CA ALA A 203 -28.69 -5.40 1.05
C ALA A 203 -29.41 -6.13 -0.11
N ALA A 204 -28.66 -6.63 -1.11
CA ALA A 204 -29.18 -7.39 -2.24
C ALA A 204 -29.19 -8.92 -2.02
N GLY A 205 -28.52 -9.42 -0.97
CA GLY A 205 -28.47 -10.83 -0.60
C GLY A 205 -27.24 -11.20 0.24
N SER A 206 -27.21 -12.42 0.77
CA SER A 206 -26.10 -12.94 1.60
C SER A 206 -24.90 -13.47 0.79
N ASP A 207 -24.70 -12.97 -0.43
CA ASP A 207 -23.63 -13.45 -1.31
C ASP A 207 -22.24 -13.03 -0.81
N HIS A 208 -21.27 -13.90 -1.04
CA HIS A 208 -19.86 -13.53 -1.01
C HIS A 208 -19.52 -12.69 -2.24
N VAL A 209 -18.81 -11.59 -2.04
CA VAL A 209 -18.39 -10.69 -3.12
C VAL A 209 -16.92 -10.93 -3.42
N LEU A 210 -16.63 -11.48 -4.60
CA LEU A 210 -15.27 -11.64 -5.08
C LEU A 210 -14.93 -10.48 -6.02
N LEU A 211 -13.81 -9.82 -5.77
CA LEU A 211 -13.25 -8.80 -6.65
C LEU A 211 -12.63 -9.48 -7.88
N LEU A 212 -13.01 -9.01 -9.06
CA LEU A 212 -12.50 -9.46 -10.35
C LEU A 212 -11.76 -8.32 -11.06
N LEU A 213 -10.51 -8.56 -11.44
CA LEU A 213 -9.74 -7.68 -12.32
C LEU A 213 -9.31 -8.44 -13.57
N VAL A 214 -9.53 -7.84 -14.73
CA VAL A 214 -9.04 -8.37 -16.01
C VAL A 214 -8.14 -7.36 -16.68
N THR A 215 -6.96 -7.81 -17.09
CA THR A 215 -5.97 -7.01 -17.81
C THR A 215 -5.54 -7.74 -19.08
N ALA A 216 -4.97 -7.02 -20.02
CA ALA A 216 -4.48 -7.61 -21.25
C ALA A 216 -3.23 -6.94 -21.81
N THR A 217 -2.47 -7.70 -22.60
CA THR A 217 -1.26 -7.22 -23.30
C THR A 217 -1.56 -6.62 -24.67
N ALA A 218 -2.75 -6.87 -25.23
CA ALA A 218 -3.27 -6.29 -26.46
C ALA A 218 -4.79 -6.11 -26.33
N GLU A 219 -5.44 -5.44 -27.28
CA GLU A 219 -6.90 -5.35 -27.27
C GLU A 219 -7.49 -6.66 -27.81
N LEU A 220 -8.20 -7.42 -26.97
CA LEU A 220 -8.79 -8.71 -27.33
C LEU A 220 -10.17 -8.90 -26.71
N PRO A 221 -11.03 -9.77 -27.29
CA PRO A 221 -12.21 -10.24 -26.58
C PRO A 221 -11.82 -11.05 -25.34
N TRP A 222 -12.69 -11.08 -24.33
CA TRP A 222 -12.51 -11.92 -23.15
C TRP A 222 -13.82 -12.58 -22.72
N GLU A 223 -13.71 -13.71 -22.01
CA GLU A 223 -14.85 -14.46 -21.50
C GLU A 223 -15.32 -13.90 -20.16
N ALA A 224 -16.43 -13.15 -20.15
CA ALA A 224 -17.07 -12.64 -18.93
C ALA A 224 -17.93 -13.70 -18.23
N ALA A 225 -17.38 -14.89 -18.02
CA ALA A 225 -18.01 -16.00 -17.32
C ALA A 225 -16.97 -16.82 -16.54
N LEU A 226 -17.30 -17.20 -15.31
CA LEU A 226 -16.50 -18.12 -14.48
C LEU A 226 -17.39 -19.25 -13.98
N ALA A 227 -16.83 -20.45 -13.87
CA ALA A 227 -17.50 -21.57 -13.21
C ALA A 227 -16.86 -21.84 -11.84
N PHE A 228 -17.71 -22.12 -10.86
CA PHE A 228 -17.33 -22.42 -9.48
C PHE A 228 -17.87 -23.80 -9.12
N GLU A 229 -17.03 -24.63 -8.50
CA GLU A 229 -17.43 -25.97 -8.05
C GLU A 229 -16.91 -26.27 -6.65
N GLN A 230 -17.82 -26.68 -5.76
CA GLN A 230 -17.50 -27.12 -4.40
C GLN A 230 -18.53 -28.15 -3.94
N ASP A 231 -18.07 -29.25 -3.34
CA ASP A 231 -18.92 -30.32 -2.81
C ASP A 231 -19.98 -30.85 -3.82
N GLY A 232 -19.59 -30.99 -5.09
CA GLY A 232 -20.49 -31.45 -6.17
C GLY A 232 -21.54 -30.44 -6.61
N ARG A 233 -21.51 -29.21 -6.09
CA ARG A 233 -22.33 -28.09 -6.58
C ARG A 233 -21.54 -27.28 -7.58
N ARG A 234 -22.16 -26.97 -8.72
CA ARG A 234 -21.58 -26.11 -9.77
C ARG A 234 -22.43 -24.86 -9.96
N LEU A 235 -21.77 -23.71 -10.05
CA LEU A 235 -22.37 -22.42 -10.39
C LEU A 235 -21.58 -21.78 -11.54
N GLU A 236 -22.28 -21.30 -12.54
CA GLU A 236 -21.70 -20.42 -13.57
C GLU A 236 -22.12 -18.98 -13.28
N ALA A 237 -21.15 -18.09 -13.04
CA ALA A 237 -21.37 -16.67 -12.90
C ALA A 237 -20.97 -15.98 -14.21
N ARG A 238 -21.90 -15.31 -14.88
CA ARG A 238 -21.69 -14.73 -16.21
C ARG A 238 -22.29 -13.34 -16.29
N HIS A 239 -21.69 -12.41 -17.04
CA HIS A 239 -22.29 -11.07 -17.17
C HIS A 239 -23.70 -11.13 -17.83
N PRO A 240 -24.72 -10.36 -17.36
CA PRO A 240 -24.76 -9.51 -16.16
C PRO A 240 -25.32 -10.23 -14.91
N TYR A 241 -25.39 -11.56 -14.93
CA TYR A 241 -25.95 -12.40 -13.87
C TYR A 241 -24.87 -12.97 -12.96
N ARG A 242 -24.75 -12.44 -11.74
CA ARG A 242 -23.73 -12.84 -10.74
C ARG A 242 -22.30 -12.48 -11.09
N LEU A 243 -22.01 -12.05 -12.32
CA LEU A 243 -20.79 -11.32 -12.66
C LEU A 243 -21.21 -9.91 -13.11
N LEU A 244 -20.73 -8.90 -12.41
CA LEU A 244 -21.01 -7.50 -12.67
C LEU A 244 -19.73 -6.80 -13.12
N VAL A 245 -19.81 -6.06 -14.22
CA VAL A 245 -18.71 -5.20 -14.68
C VAL A 245 -19.00 -3.79 -14.21
N GLU A 246 -18.16 -3.30 -13.31
CA GLU A 246 -18.27 -1.95 -12.71
C GLU A 246 -17.50 -0.91 -13.52
N ARG A 247 -16.37 -1.33 -14.12
CA ARG A 247 -15.54 -0.49 -14.99
C ARG A 247 -14.97 -1.31 -16.15
N GLY A 248 -14.94 -0.72 -17.34
CA GLY A 248 -14.44 -1.38 -18.55
C GLY A 248 -15.58 -1.97 -19.39
N SER A 249 -15.24 -2.86 -20.32
CA SER A 249 -16.19 -3.54 -21.21
C SER A 249 -16.31 -5.03 -20.84
N ALA A 250 -17.54 -5.54 -20.83
CA ALA A 250 -17.81 -6.97 -20.65
C ALA A 250 -17.43 -7.82 -21.88
N GLU A 251 -17.08 -7.19 -23.01
CA GLU A 251 -16.79 -7.87 -24.26
C GLU A 251 -15.30 -7.85 -24.60
N ARG A 252 -14.60 -6.76 -24.26
CA ARG A 252 -13.20 -6.53 -24.64
C ARG A 252 -12.38 -5.93 -23.51
N VAL A 253 -11.10 -6.26 -23.50
CA VAL A 253 -10.11 -5.71 -22.57
C VAL A 253 -8.88 -5.25 -23.37
N ALA A 254 -8.26 -4.15 -22.93
CA ALA A 254 -7.11 -3.55 -23.62
C ALA A 254 -6.02 -3.11 -22.64
N PRO A 255 -4.77 -2.93 -23.11
CA PRO A 255 -3.70 -2.37 -22.29
C PRO A 255 -4.07 -0.98 -21.79
N GLY A 256 -3.89 -0.73 -20.50
CA GLY A 256 -4.25 0.56 -19.87
C GLY A 256 -5.76 0.78 -19.65
N ALA A 257 -6.62 -0.15 -20.09
CA ALA A 257 -8.06 -0.12 -19.86
C ALA A 257 -8.51 -1.45 -19.20
N PRO A 258 -8.14 -1.69 -17.93
CA PRO A 258 -8.53 -2.89 -17.22
C PRO A 258 -10.04 -2.95 -16.99
N VAL A 259 -10.57 -4.16 -16.96
CA VAL A 259 -11.93 -4.42 -16.47
C VAL A 259 -11.87 -4.63 -14.97
N VAL A 260 -12.76 -3.97 -14.24
CA VAL A 260 -12.98 -4.20 -12.81
C VAL A 260 -14.42 -4.61 -12.63
N GLY A 261 -14.63 -5.68 -11.87
CA GLY A 261 -15.93 -6.24 -11.63
C GLY A 261 -16.04 -6.96 -10.30
N ALA A 262 -17.23 -7.51 -10.06
CA ALA A 262 -17.55 -8.32 -8.91
C ALA A 262 -18.21 -9.62 -9.34
N VAL A 263 -17.85 -10.71 -8.67
CA VAL A 263 -18.57 -11.99 -8.76
C VAL A 263 -19.33 -12.22 -7.46
N LEU A 264 -20.63 -12.45 -7.57
CA LEU A 264 -21.54 -12.72 -6.47
C LEU A 264 -21.70 -14.22 -6.30
N LEU A 265 -20.98 -14.77 -5.33
CA LEU A 265 -21.00 -16.20 -5.03
C LEU A 265 -21.99 -16.48 -3.89
N PRO A 266 -22.99 -17.35 -4.06
CA PRO A 266 -23.97 -17.66 -3.01
C PRO A 266 -23.32 -18.14 -1.71
N ALA A 267 -23.94 -17.81 -0.57
CA ALA A 267 -23.55 -18.29 0.76
C ALA A 267 -23.50 -19.83 0.92
N SER A 268 -24.06 -20.57 -0.04
CA SER A 268 -23.98 -22.04 -0.07
C SER A 268 -22.59 -22.55 -0.45
N PHE A 269 -21.71 -21.69 -0.97
CA PHE A 269 -20.28 -21.92 -1.16
C PHE A 269 -19.51 -21.34 0.02
N SER A 270 -18.47 -22.03 0.46
CA SER A 270 -17.63 -21.61 1.58
C SER A 270 -16.26 -21.16 1.10
N LEU A 271 -15.90 -19.91 1.44
CA LEU A 271 -14.58 -19.35 1.16
C LEU A 271 -13.45 -19.92 2.06
N TYR A 272 -13.80 -20.66 3.12
CA TYR A 272 -12.86 -21.30 4.06
C TYR A 272 -12.46 -22.73 3.66
N ARG A 273 -13.08 -23.27 2.61
CA ARG A 273 -12.81 -24.61 2.09
C ARG A 273 -12.31 -24.51 0.65
N PRO A 274 -11.61 -25.54 0.13
CA PRO A 274 -11.19 -25.54 -1.26
C PRO A 274 -12.38 -25.33 -2.21
N LEU A 275 -12.22 -24.41 -3.15
CA LEU A 275 -13.20 -24.05 -4.17
C LEU A 275 -12.50 -24.18 -5.52
N ARG A 276 -13.05 -25.00 -6.41
CA ARG A 276 -12.57 -25.08 -7.78
C ARG A 276 -13.16 -23.92 -8.58
N VAL A 277 -12.31 -23.18 -9.28
CA VAL A 277 -12.68 -22.05 -10.13
C VAL A 277 -12.16 -22.33 -11.54
N GLU A 278 -12.99 -22.08 -12.54
CA GLU A 278 -12.66 -22.27 -13.95
C GLU A 278 -12.90 -21.00 -14.76
N TRP A 279 -11.96 -20.67 -15.65
CA TRP A 279 -12.03 -19.55 -16.58
C TRP A 279 -11.16 -19.84 -17.81
N ALA A 280 -11.65 -19.51 -19.02
CA ALA A 280 -10.91 -19.72 -20.28
C ALA A 280 -10.36 -21.14 -20.46
N GLY A 281 -11.14 -22.15 -20.05
CA GLY A 281 -10.75 -23.57 -20.09
C GLY A 281 -9.67 -23.98 -19.08
N GLN A 282 -9.22 -23.06 -18.22
CA GLN A 282 -8.27 -23.34 -17.14
C GLN A 282 -9.02 -23.53 -15.83
N ALA A 283 -8.47 -24.35 -14.93
CA ALA A 283 -9.05 -24.64 -13.63
C ALA A 283 -8.00 -24.53 -12.53
N ALA A 284 -8.41 -24.02 -11.37
CA ALA A 284 -7.59 -23.98 -10.16
C ALA A 284 -8.43 -24.27 -8.92
N GLU A 285 -7.80 -24.85 -7.91
CA GLU A 285 -8.37 -25.01 -6.59
C GLU A 285 -7.81 -23.94 -5.66
N VAL A 286 -8.69 -23.17 -5.03
CA VAL A 286 -8.32 -22.01 -4.20
C VAL A 286 -9.09 -22.03 -2.89
N ARG A 287 -8.42 -21.62 -1.81
CA ARG A 287 -9.04 -21.32 -0.52
C ARG A 287 -8.85 -19.82 -0.23
N PHE A 288 -9.91 -19.05 -0.36
CA PHE A 288 -9.87 -17.58 -0.24
C PHE A 288 -9.68 -17.09 1.20
N ARG A 289 -10.13 -17.85 2.20
CA ARG A 289 -9.98 -17.52 3.63
C ARG A 289 -9.26 -18.64 4.38
N ARG A 290 -8.37 -18.28 5.30
CA ARG A 290 -7.62 -19.23 6.13
C ARG A 290 -8.18 -19.29 7.54
#